data_AF-A0A533XNL8-F1
#
_entry.id   AF-A0A533XNL8-F1
#
_cell.length_a   1.000
_cell.length_b   1.000
_cell.length_c   1.000
_cell.angle_alpha   90.00
_cell.angle_beta   90.00
_cell.angle_gamma   90.00
#
_symmetry.space_group_name_H-M   'P 1'
#
loop_
_entity.id
_entity.type
_entity.pdbx_description
1 polymer ?
#
loop_
_entity_poly.entity_id
_entity_poly.type
_entity_poly.pdbx_seq_one_letter_code
_entity_poly.pdbx_strand_id
1 'polypeptide(L)'
;LVGPALMEGYRPWTVAVTPTLVWALVITGVLATALAFCVQVWAQRVVPAQRVALIFALEPALAAWFAWLVLGERLDTMGWVGSGLITAGVLIGTMPGRRADASRS
;
A
#
# COMPACT_ATOMS: atom_id res chain seq x y z
N LEU A 1 -28.45 15.11 33.44
CA LEU A 1 -27.09 15.53 33.83
C LEU A 1 -26.08 14.93 32.85
N VAL A 2 -26.21 15.27 31.57
CA VAL A 2 -25.28 14.89 30.50
C VAL A 2 -24.58 16.20 30.12
N GLY A 3 -23.34 16.34 30.55
CA GLY A 3 -22.63 17.63 30.57
C GLY A 3 -22.20 18.15 29.19
N PRO A 4 -21.76 19.42 29.12
CA PRO A 4 -21.24 20.07 27.91
C PRO A 4 -20.06 19.34 27.24
N ALA A 5 -19.40 18.41 27.96
CA ALA A 5 -18.33 17.57 27.44
C ALA A 5 -18.73 16.69 26.23
N LEU A 6 -20.02 16.33 26.06
CA LEU A 6 -20.47 15.63 24.85
C LEU A 6 -20.62 16.56 23.63
N MET A 7 -20.85 17.86 23.87
CA MET A 7 -20.99 18.85 22.79
C MET A 7 -19.64 19.41 22.33
N GLU A 8 -18.61 19.31 23.16
CA GLU A 8 -17.23 19.74 22.84
C GLU A 8 -16.59 18.93 21.69
N GLY A 9 -17.10 17.72 21.44
CA GLY A 9 -16.76 16.89 20.29
C GLY A 9 -17.68 17.04 19.07
N TYR A 10 -18.78 17.79 19.18
CA TYR A 10 -19.68 18.06 18.06
C TYR A 10 -19.09 19.18 17.18
N ARG A 11 -18.04 18.84 16.44
CA ARG A 11 -17.69 19.62 15.24
C ARG A 11 -18.62 19.14 14.13
N PRO A 12 -19.63 19.92 13.70
CA PRO A 12 -20.41 19.52 12.54
C PRO A 12 -19.40 19.35 11.39
N TRP A 13 -19.38 18.17 10.78
CA TRP A 13 -18.51 17.85 9.65
C TRP A 13 -18.94 18.68 8.43
N THR A 14 -18.67 19.98 8.46
CA THR A 14 -18.93 20.89 7.36
C THR A 14 -17.79 20.76 6.38
N VAL A 15 -17.81 19.68 5.59
CA VAL A 15 -16.88 19.49 4.48
C VAL A 15 -17.28 20.48 3.39
N ALA A 16 -16.46 21.52 3.21
CA ALA A 16 -16.64 22.43 2.10
C ALA A 16 -16.28 21.70 0.79
N VAL A 17 -17.25 21.59 -0.13
CA VAL A 17 -17.01 21.00 -1.45
C VAL A 17 -16.28 22.01 -2.33
N THR A 18 -14.97 22.07 -2.17
CA THR A 18 -14.07 22.87 -3.01
C THR A 18 -13.75 22.13 -4.31
N PRO A 19 -13.52 22.84 -5.44
CA PRO A 19 -13.11 22.22 -6.70
C PRO A 19 -11.85 21.35 -6.57
N THR A 20 -10.89 21.75 -5.73
CA THR A 20 -9.69 20.97 -5.42
C THR A 20 -10.01 19.64 -4.75
N LEU A 21 -11.01 19.59 -3.86
CA LEU A 21 -11.45 18.36 -3.21
C LEU A 21 -12.04 17.38 -4.23
N VAL A 22 -12.86 17.89 -5.15
CA VAL A 22 -13.44 17.10 -6.23
C VAL A 22 -12.34 16.51 -7.12
N TRP A 23 -11.37 17.33 -7.53
CA TRP A 23 -10.23 16.84 -8.31
C TRP A 23 -9.39 15.81 -7.57
N ALA A 24 -9.10 16.04 -6.29
CA ALA A 24 -8.37 15.08 -5.46
C ALA A 24 -9.12 13.73 -5.39
N LEU A 25 -10.44 13.75 -5.16
CA LEU A 25 -11.28 12.55 -5.13
C LEU A 25 -11.32 11.83 -6.48
N VAL A 26 -11.44 12.55 -7.59
CA VAL A 26 -11.44 11.94 -8.93
C VAL A 26 -10.11 11.28 -9.22
N ILE A 27 -8.99 11.96 -8.97
CA ILE A 27 -7.66 11.41 -9.24
C ILE A 27 -7.39 10.19 -8.36
N THR A 28 -7.65 10.28 -7.06
CA THR A 28 -7.41 9.17 -6.12
C THR A 28 -8.37 8.00 -6.32
N GLY A 29 -9.66 8.28 -6.50
CA GLY A 29 -10.68 7.24 -6.69
C GLY A 29 -10.62 6.55 -8.05
N VAL A 30 -10.44 7.31 -9.14
CA VAL A 30 -10.46 6.75 -10.50
C VAL A 30 -9.08 6.24 -10.90
N LEU A 31 -8.06 7.11 -10.84
CA LEU A 31 -6.73 6.75 -11.35
C LEU A 31 -5.96 5.88 -10.36
N ALA A 32 -5.82 6.34 -9.11
CA ALA A 32 -5.01 5.60 -8.13
C ALA A 32 -5.69 4.31 -7.66
N THR A 33 -7.03 4.26 -7.62
CA THR A 33 -7.77 3.10 -7.10
C THR A 33 -8.36 2.25 -8.22
N ALA A 34 -9.39 2.72 -8.93
CA ALA A 34 -10.15 1.89 -9.87
C ALA A 34 -9.26 1.35 -11.01
N LEU A 35 -8.45 2.22 -11.63
CA LEU A 35 -7.54 1.82 -12.70
C LEU A 35 -6.44 0.88 -12.19
N ALA A 36 -5.82 1.19 -11.05
CA ALA A 36 -4.78 0.34 -10.46
C ALA A 36 -5.30 -1.06 -10.15
N PHE A 37 -6.48 -1.19 -9.53
CA PHE A 37 -7.10 -2.49 -9.26
C PHE A 37 -7.48 -3.23 -10.55
N CYS A 38 -8.02 -2.54 -11.55
CA CYS A 38 -8.32 -3.16 -12.85
C CYS A 38 -7.04 -3.74 -13.49
N VAL A 39 -5.96 -2.95 -13.53
CA VAL A 39 -4.67 -3.40 -14.07
C VAL A 39 -4.11 -4.55 -13.24
N GLN A 40 -4.20 -4.49 -11.91
CA GLN A 40 -3.77 -5.56 -11.00
C GLN A 40 -4.50 -6.88 -11.27
N VAL A 41 -5.83 -6.85 -11.35
CA VAL A 41 -6.65 -8.05 -11.63
C VAL A 41 -6.34 -8.59 -13.03
N TRP A 42 -6.14 -7.71 -14.01
CA TRP A 42 -5.74 -8.12 -15.35
C TRP A 42 -4.34 -8.75 -15.36
N ALA A 43 -3.36 -8.10 -14.73
CA ALA A 43 -1.98 -8.57 -14.66
C ALA A 43 -1.88 -9.95 -13.98
N GLN A 44 -2.67 -10.21 -12.95
CA GLN A 44 -2.75 -11.51 -12.30
C GLN A 44 -3.23 -12.64 -13.23
N ARG A 45 -3.90 -12.34 -14.34
CA ARG A 45 -4.32 -13.35 -15.34
C ARG A 45 -3.20 -13.73 -16.31
N VAL A 46 -2.25 -12.84 -16.57
CA VAL A 46 -1.18 -13.00 -17.57
C VAL A 46 0.21 -13.19 -16.97
N VAL A 47 0.40 -12.80 -15.71
CA VAL A 47 1.67 -12.91 -14.98
C VAL A 47 1.56 -14.04 -13.94
N PRO A 48 2.54 -14.96 -13.86
CA PRO A 48 2.60 -15.96 -12.80
C PRO A 48 2.49 -15.31 -11.42
N ALA A 49 1.64 -15.86 -10.55
CA ALA A 49 1.34 -15.30 -9.22
C ALA A 49 2.60 -15.00 -8.39
N GLN A 50 3.66 -15.78 -8.55
CA GLN A 50 4.95 -15.57 -7.89
C GLN A 50 5.61 -14.23 -8.27
N ARG A 51 5.52 -13.79 -9.53
CA ARG A 51 6.10 -12.51 -9.97
C ARG A 51 5.28 -11.33 -9.47
N VAL A 52 3.95 -11.45 -9.46
CA VAL A 52 3.06 -10.42 -8.90
C VAL A 52 3.28 -10.28 -7.39
N ALA A 53 3.43 -11.41 -6.68
CA ALA A 53 3.76 -11.41 -5.27
C ALA A 53 5.09 -10.68 -5.01
N LEU A 54 6.13 -10.93 -5.82
CA LEU A 54 7.42 -10.22 -5.69
C LEU A 54 7.26 -8.70 -5.85
N ILE A 55 6.39 -8.24 -6.76
CA ILE A 55 6.15 -6.80 -7.00
C ILE A 55 5.44 -6.15 -5.80
N PHE A 56 4.35 -6.72 -5.29
CA PHE A 56 3.67 -6.19 -4.09
C PHE A 56 4.58 -6.17 -2.87
N ALA A 57 5.49 -7.11 -2.83
CA ALA A 57 6.39 -7.31 -1.73
C ALA A 57 7.57 -6.31 -1.79
N LEU A 58 7.89 -5.79 -2.98
CA LEU A 58 8.84 -4.68 -3.17
C LEU A 58 8.19 -3.30 -2.98
N GLU A 59 6.88 -3.18 -3.22
CA GLU A 59 6.10 -1.94 -3.07
C GLU A 59 6.36 -1.19 -1.74
N PRO A 60 6.29 -1.80 -0.54
CA PRO A 60 6.53 -1.09 0.71
C PRO A 60 7.96 -0.56 0.86
N ALA A 61 8.95 -1.25 0.28
CA ALA A 61 10.34 -0.79 0.29
C ALA A 61 10.52 0.45 -0.61
N LEU A 62 9.93 0.42 -1.81
CA LEU A 62 9.92 1.56 -2.72
C LEU A 62 9.12 2.72 -2.13
N ALA A 63 7.96 2.48 -1.52
CA ALA A 63 7.16 3.50 -0.87
C ALA A 63 7.94 4.20 0.25
N ALA A 64 8.63 3.45 1.12
CA ALA A 64 9.48 4.02 2.16
C ALA A 64 10.64 4.84 1.57
N TRP A 65 11.27 4.33 0.49
CA TRP A 65 12.34 5.05 -0.21
C TRP A 65 11.85 6.36 -0.84
N PHE A 66 10.70 6.34 -1.52
CA PHE A 66 10.10 7.52 -2.14
C PHE A 66 9.58 8.51 -1.10
N ALA A 67 9.05 8.06 0.04
CA ALA A 67 8.66 8.94 1.14
C ALA A 67 9.87 9.70 1.70
N TRP A 68 11.01 9.01 1.88
CA TRP A 68 12.26 9.65 2.27
C TRP A 68 12.79 10.62 1.21
N LEU A 69 12.80 10.22 -0.06
CA LEU A 69 13.42 10.98 -1.15
C LEU A 69 12.57 12.17 -1.64
N VAL A 70 11.26 11.98 -1.80
CA VAL A 70 10.33 12.94 -2.44
C VAL A 70 9.60 13.79 -1.40
N LEU A 71 9.17 13.17 -0.30
CA LEU A 71 8.47 13.87 0.79
C LEU A 71 9.44 14.48 1.81
N GLY A 72 10.70 14.04 1.82
CA GLY A 72 11.70 14.49 2.80
C GLY A 72 11.43 13.98 4.21
N GLU A 73 10.55 12.99 4.38
CA GLU A 73 10.27 12.40 5.68
C GLU A 73 11.50 11.64 6.19
N ARG A 74 12.02 12.06 7.35
CA ARG A 74 13.10 11.34 8.02
C ARG A 74 12.50 10.10 8.69
N LEU A 75 12.71 8.93 8.08
CA LEU A 75 12.43 7.67 8.77
C LEU A 75 13.32 7.59 10.01
N ASP A 76 12.67 7.49 11.17
CA ASP A 76 13.34 7.17 12.42
C ASP A 76 13.97 5.76 12.35
N THR A 77 14.87 5.46 13.27
CA THR A 77 15.62 4.20 13.33
C THR A 77 14.68 2.98 13.25
N MET A 78 13.52 3.02 13.92
CA MET A 78 12.50 1.96 13.81
C MET A 78 11.88 1.84 12.41
N GLY A 79 11.71 2.95 11.69
CA GLY A 79 11.19 2.95 10.32
C GLY A 79 12.12 2.23 9.34
N TRP A 80 13.43 2.46 9.47
CA TRP A 80 14.43 1.72 8.69
C TRP A 80 14.46 0.24 9.02
N VAL A 81 14.39 -0.12 10.30
CA VAL A 81 14.35 -1.52 10.74
C VAL A 81 13.09 -2.23 10.22
N GLY A 82 11.93 -1.60 10.34
CA GLY A 82 10.66 -2.15 9.85
C GLY A 82 10.65 -2.36 8.34
N SER A 83 11.14 -1.37 7.58
CA SER A 83 11.31 -1.48 6.13
C SER A 83 12.22 -2.67 5.75
N GLY A 84 13.39 -2.78 6.41
CA GLY A 84 14.31 -3.89 6.19
C GLY A 84 13.72 -5.26 6.52
N LEU A 85 12.94 -5.36 7.60
CA LEU A 85 12.29 -6.61 8.01
C LEU A 85 11.24 -7.07 6.99
N ILE A 86 10.44 -6.14 6.46
CA ILE A 86 9.45 -6.41 5.40
C ILE A 86 10.18 -6.91 4.15
N THR A 87 11.19 -6.18 3.66
CA THR A 87 11.97 -6.57 2.49
C THR A 87 12.62 -7.95 2.67
N ALA A 88 13.17 -8.24 3.85
CA ALA A 88 13.77 -9.54 4.17
C ALA A 88 12.74 -10.68 4.16
N GLY A 89 11.59 -10.51 4.82
CA GLY A 89 10.54 -11.53 4.84
C GLY A 89 10.02 -11.87 3.43
N VAL A 90 9.93 -10.84 2.58
CA VAL A 90 9.57 -10.95 1.16
C VAL A 90 10.62 -11.73 0.36
N LEU A 91 11.89 -11.38 0.49
CA LEU A 91 12.99 -12.06 -0.19
C LEU A 91 13.04 -13.55 0.20
N ILE A 92 12.86 -13.86 1.48
CA ILE A 92 12.84 -15.24 1.97
C ILE A 92 11.62 -16.00 1.43
N GLY A 93 10.43 -15.39 1.48
CA GLY A 93 9.18 -16.02 1.02
C GLY A 93 9.10 -16.22 -0.49
N THR A 94 9.91 -15.51 -1.26
CA THR A 94 9.94 -15.57 -2.73
C THR A 94 11.05 -16.46 -3.29
N MET A 95 11.92 -17.00 -2.41
CA MET A 95 12.85 -18.06 -2.81
C MET A 95 12.06 -19.27 -3.31
N PRO A 96 12.39 -19.81 -4.50
CA PRO A 96 11.74 -21.02 -4.99
C PRO A 96 11.99 -22.15 -4.00
N GLY A 97 10.96 -22.51 -3.23
CA GLY A 97 10.94 -23.81 -2.58
C GLY A 97 11.14 -24.83 -3.68
N ARG A 98 12.24 -25.59 -3.62
CA ARG A 98 12.46 -26.77 -4.46
C ARG A 98 11.24 -27.66 -4.26
N ARG A 99 10.24 -27.51 -5.13
CA ARG A 99 9.20 -28.53 -5.30
C ARG A 99 10.01 -29.73 -5.75
N ALA A 100 10.17 -30.66 -4.82
CA ALA A 100 10.74 -31.95 -5.09
C ALA A 100 10.00 -32.50 -6.32
N ASP A 101 10.77 -32.71 -7.39
CA ASP A 101 10.44 -33.67 -8.42
C ASP A 101 10.10 -34.97 -7.70
N ALA A 102 8.82 -35.27 -7.59
CA ALA A 102 8.35 -36.55 -7.08
C ALA A 102 7.15 -36.99 -7.93
N SER A 103 7.47 -37.90 -8.85
CA SER A 103 6.61 -38.91 -9.47
C SER A 103 5.42 -38.44 -10.31
N ARG A 104 5.67 -38.27 -11.61
CA ARG A 104 4.81 -38.81 -12.67
C ARG A 104 5.68 -39.42 -13.77
N SER A 105 6.19 -40.62 -13.47
CA SER A 105 6.52 -41.64 -14.47
C SER A 105 5.27 -42.43 -14.80
#